data_AF-A0A7V4TYU6-F1
#
_entry.id   AF-A0A7V4TYU6-F1
#
_cell.length_a   1.000
_cell.length_b   1.000
_cell.length_c   1.000
_cell.angle_alpha   90.00
_cell.angle_beta   90.00
_cell.angle_gamma   90.00
#
_symmetry.space_group_name_H-M   'P 1'
#
loop_
_entity.id
_entity.type
_entity.pdbx_description
1 polymer ?
#
loop_
_entity_poly.entity_id
_entity_poly.type
_entity_poly.pdbx_seq_one_letter_code
_entity_poly.pdbx_strand_id
1 'polypeptide(L)' 'MELYHSKEEFIAILNALWQEIFNTPEIVGKVSGEKITVKFRFSDMDTSMYIDLKGKKPRYFWSEKGEEEFDVEMILS' A
#
# COMPACT_ATOMS: atom_id res chain seq x y z
N MET A 1 -4.34 21.05 -10.75
CA MET A 1 -3.02 20.40 -10.86
C MET A 1 -3.32 18.93 -10.63
N GLU A 2 -3.47 18.16 -11.69
CA GLU A 2 -3.59 16.72 -11.52
C GLU A 2 -2.18 16.21 -11.22
N LEU A 3 -2.00 15.53 -10.09
CA LEU A 3 -0.70 15.03 -9.63
C LEU A 3 -0.18 13.86 -10.49
N TYR A 4 -1.01 13.36 -11.39
CA TYR A 4 -0.79 12.24 -12.30
C TYR A 4 -1.79 12.34 -13.46
N HIS A 5 -1.41 11.88 -14.66
CA HIS A 5 -2.19 11.99 -15.91
C HIS A 5 -2.91 10.69 -16.27
N SER A 6 -2.61 9.58 -15.60
CA SER A 6 -3.30 8.30 -15.78
C SER A 6 -3.26 7.44 -14.51
N LYS A 7 -4.11 6.41 -14.48
CA LYS A 7 -4.14 5.40 -13.41
C LYS A 7 -2.81 4.65 -13.31
N GLU A 8 -2.19 4.36 -14.46
CA GLU A 8 -0.88 3.70 -14.53
C GLU A 8 0.22 4.58 -13.93
N GLU A 9 0.19 5.89 -14.19
CA GLU A 9 1.14 6.83 -13.61
C GLU A 9 0.97 6.92 -12.09
N PHE A 10 -0.27 6.96 -11.60
CA PHE A 10 -0.57 6.95 -10.17
C PHE A 10 -0.05 5.69 -9.48
N ILE A 11 -0.31 4.50 -10.05
CA ILE A 11 0.21 3.22 -9.54
C ILE A 11 1.75 3.24 -9.52
N ALA A 12 2.39 3.78 -10.57
CA ALA A 12 3.84 3.86 -10.64
C ALA A 12 4.42 4.77 -9.54
N ILE A 13 3.79 5.91 -9.28
CA ILE A 13 4.17 6.83 -8.20
C ILE A 13 4.06 6.14 -6.84
N LEU A 14 2.94 5.46 -6.56
CA LEU A 14 2.74 4.74 -5.31
C LEU A 14 3.74 3.59 -5.12
N ASN A 15 4.02 2.84 -6.19
CA ASN A 15 5.02 1.78 -6.15
C ASN A 15 6.40 2.33 -5.81
N ALA A 16 6.83 3.42 -6.47
CA ALA A 16 8.12 4.06 -6.19
C ALA A 16 8.21 4.54 -4.73
N LEU A 17 7.14 5.18 -4.23
CA LEU A 17 7.06 5.66 -2.86
C LEU A 17 7.21 4.51 -1.84
N TRP A 18 6.41 3.45 -1.96
CA TRP A 18 6.47 2.34 -0.99
C TRP A 18 7.76 1.54 -1.09
N GLN A 19 8.33 1.42 -2.29
CA GLN A 19 9.64 0.84 -2.48
C GLN A 19 10.72 1.65 -1.72
N GLU A 20 10.69 2.98 -1.79
CA GLU A 20 11.63 3.83 -1.06
C GLU A 20 11.45 3.70 0.47
N ILE A 21 10.19 3.75 0.93
CA ILE A 21 9.84 3.59 2.35
C ILE A 21 10.37 2.26 2.91
N PHE A 22 10.15 1.15 2.22
CA PHE A 22 10.59 -0.17 2.70
C PHE A 22 12.06 -0.47 2.46
N ASN A 23 12.73 0.32 1.61
CA ASN A 23 14.19 0.30 1.52
C ASN A 23 14.87 1.20 2.56
N THR A 24 14.10 2.00 3.31
CA THR A 24 14.62 2.87 4.38
C THR A 24 14.63 2.13 5.72
N PRO A 25 15.80 1.72 6.26
CA PRO A 25 15.87 0.84 7.43
C PRO A 25 15.26 1.44 8.70
N GLU A 26 15.33 2.76 8.86
CA GLU A 26 14.76 3.45 10.03
C GLU A 26 13.23 3.32 10.06
N ILE A 27 12.58 3.42 8.91
CA ILE A 27 11.12 3.29 8.81
C ILE A 27 10.71 1.84 9.06
N VAL A 28 11.38 0.89 8.40
CA VAL A 28 11.13 -0.54 8.59
C VAL A 28 11.32 -0.95 10.04
N GLY A 29 12.37 -0.47 10.72
CA GLY A 29 12.61 -0.76 12.12
C GLY A 29 11.46 -0.31 13.03
N LYS A 30 10.84 0.84 12.75
CA LYS A 30 9.69 1.37 13.51
C LYS A 30 8.42 0.57 13.33
N VAL A 31 8.20 -0.03 12.15
CA VAL A 31 6.93 -0.72 11.82
C VAL A 31 7.02 -2.24 11.88
N SER A 32 8.23 -2.81 11.92
CA SER A 32 8.47 -4.27 11.89
C SER A 32 7.92 -5.06 13.09
N GLY A 33 7.59 -4.39 14.20
CA GLY A 33 6.93 -5.02 15.36
C GLY A 33 5.41 -5.07 15.26
N GLU A 34 4.83 -4.31 14.33
CA GLU A 34 3.39 -4.16 14.17
C GLU A 34 2.85 -5.26 13.26
N LYS A 35 1.85 -6.01 13.73
CA LYS A 35 1.25 -7.13 12.97
C LYS A 35 -0.07 -6.69 12.34
N ILE A 36 0.03 -5.73 11.43
CA ILE A 36 -1.13 -5.12 10.79
C ILE A 36 -1.05 -5.26 9.27
N THR A 37 -2.19 -5.53 8.66
CA THR A 37 -2.43 -5.40 7.23
C THR A 37 -3.35 -4.21 6.98
N VAL A 38 -2.85 -3.22 6.25
CA VAL A 38 -3.59 -2.02 5.87
C VAL A 38 -4.02 -2.14 4.42
N LYS A 39 -5.31 -1.93 4.15
CA LYS A 39 -5.87 -1.87 2.81
C LYS A 39 -6.18 -0.42 2.43
N PHE A 40 -5.69 0.03 1.29
CA PHE A 40 -6.06 1.28 0.66
C PHE A 40 -7.05 1.02 -0.46
N ARG A 41 -8.29 1.49 -0.27
CA ARG A 41 -9.36 1.42 -1.26
C ARG A 41 -9.50 2.77 -1.95
N PHE A 42 -9.33 2.77 -3.26
CA PHE A 42 -9.51 3.94 -4.11
C PHE A 42 -10.95 3.96 -4.65
N SER A 43 -11.56 5.14 -4.72
CA SER A 43 -12.95 5.31 -5.18
C SER A 43 -13.11 5.09 -6.69
N ASP A 44 -12.04 5.31 -7.44
CA ASP A 44 -11.95 5.31 -8.90
C ASP A 44 -11.18 4.09 -9.48
N MET A 45 -10.81 3.13 -8.63
CA MET A 45 -10.09 1.92 -9.04
C MET A 45 -10.75 0.64 -8.51
N ASP A 46 -10.86 -0.37 -9.37
CA ASP A 46 -11.32 -1.72 -8.97
C ASP A 46 -10.26 -2.53 -8.20
N THR A 47 -9.03 -2.03 -8.14
CA THR A 47 -7.91 -2.63 -7.42
C THR A 47 -7.65 -1.88 -6.11
N SER A 48 -7.26 -2.62 -5.07
CA SER A 48 -6.83 -2.06 -3.80
C SER A 48 -5.34 -2.32 -3.58
N MET A 49 -4.66 -1.42 -2.88
CA MET A 49 -3.28 -1.62 -2.46
C MET A 49 -3.27 -2.09 -1.02
N TYR A 50 -2.45 -3.09 -0.74
CA TYR A 50 -2.29 -3.67 0.58
C TYR A 50 -0.87 -3.43 1.07
N ILE A 51 -0.74 -3.12 2.36
CA ILE A 51 0.52 -3.12 3.09
C ILE A 51 0.42 -4.18 4.16
N ASP A 52 1.25 -5.21 4.07
CA ASP A 52 1.30 -6.33 5.00
C ASP A 52 2.59 -6.25 5.82
N LEU A 53 2.42 -6.04 7.13
CA LEU A 53 3.47 -6.03 8.13
C LEU A 53 3.49 -7.29 9.00
N LYS A 54 2.55 -8.23 8.80
CA LYS A 54 2.47 -9.48 9.58
C LYS A 54 3.63 -10.43 9.27
N GLY A 55 4.20 -10.33 8.07
CA GLY A 55 5.33 -11.13 7.62
C GLY A 55 6.67 -10.74 8.28
N LYS A 56 7.72 -11.54 8.03
CA LYS A 56 9.09 -11.24 8.50
C LYS A 56 9.67 -9.96 7.88
N LYS A 57 9.12 -9.50 6.77
CA LYS A 57 9.49 -8.28 6.07
C LYS A 57 8.21 -7.57 5.62
N PRO A 58 8.12 -6.24 5.79
CA PRO A 58 7.06 -5.45 5.19
C PRO A 58 6.97 -5.71 3.68
N ARG A 59 5.76 -5.84 3.18
CA ARG A 59 5.50 -5.91 1.74
C ARG A 59 4.29 -5.07 1.39
N TYR A 60 4.29 -4.53 0.18
CA TYR A 60 3.10 -3.93 -0.42
C TYR A 60 2.77 -4.69 -1.70
N PHE A 61 1.49 -4.76 -2.03
CA PHE A 61 1.01 -5.43 -3.23
C PHE A 61 -0.37 -4.91 -3.62
N TRP A 62 -0.77 -5.20 -4.85
CA TRP A 62 -2.07 -4.85 -5.40
C TRP A 62 -2.90 -6.11 -5.58
N SER A 63 -4.19 -6.05 -5.23
CA SER A 63 -5.14 -7.15 -5.40
C SER A 63 -6.51 -6.59 -5.74
N GLU A 64 -7.31 -7.40 -6.44
CA GLU A 64 -8.69 -7.08 -6.75
C GLU A 64 -9.56 -7.06 -5.49
N LYS A 65 -10.70 -6.38 -5.57
CA LYS A 65 -11.51 -6.04 -4.42
C LYS A 65 -12.08 -7.29 -3.73
N GLY A 66 -11.63 -7.55 -2.50
CA GLY A 66 -12.24 -8.54 -1.59
C GLY A 66 -11.50 -9.86 -1.46
N GLU A 67 -10.31 -9.99 -2.04
CA GLU A 67 -9.57 -11.26 -2.02
C GLU A 67 -8.67 -11.45 -0.79
N GLU A 68 -8.39 -10.40 -0.03
CA GLU A 68 -7.33 -10.41 0.99
C GLU A 68 -7.81 -9.93 2.35
N GLU A 69 -7.35 -10.58 3.41
CA GLU A 69 -7.63 -10.19 4.79
C GLU A 69 -6.88 -8.91 5.16
N PHE A 70 -7.59 -7.96 5.77
CA PHE A 70 -7.02 -6.71 6.28
C PHE A 70 -7.54 -6.43 7.69
N ASP A 71 -6.73 -5.76 8.50
CA ASP A 71 -7.14 -5.36 9.86
C ASP A 71 -7.69 -3.93 9.85
N VAL A 72 -7.21 -3.08 8.94
CA VAL A 72 -7.64 -1.68 8.78
C VAL A 72 -7.83 -1.36 7.31
N GLU A 73 -8.93 -0.68 7.00
CA GLU A 73 -9.21 -0.12 5.67
C GLU A 73 -9.13 1.40 5.69
N MET A 74 -8.32 1.95 4.81
CA MET A 74 -8.28 3.38 4.49
C MET A 74 -9.02 3.61 3.17
N ILE A 75 -10.06 4.43 3.23
CA ILE A 75 -10.86 4.80 2.05
C ILE A 75 -10.34 6.14 1.56
N LEU A 76 -9.77 6.15 0.36
CA LEU A 76 -9.36 7.36 -0.34
C LEU A 76 -10.51 7.77 -1.26
N SER A 77 -11.15 8.90 -0.92
CA SER A 77 -12.33 9.43 -1.60
C SER A 77 -12.00 10.64 -2.45
#